data_AF-A0A9E3FJQ7-F1
#
_entry.id   AF-A0A9E3FJQ7-F1
#
_cell.length_a   1.000
_cell.length_b   1.000
_cell.length_c   1.000
_cell.angle_alpha   90.00
_cell.angle_beta   90.00
_cell.angle_gamma   90.00
#
_symmetry.space_group_name_H-M   'P 1'
#
loop_
_entity.id
_entity.type
_entity.pdbx_description
1 polymer ?
#
loop_
_entity_poly.entity_id
_entity_poly.type
_entity_poly.pdbx_seq_one_letter_code
_entity_poly.pdbx_strand_id
1 'polypeptide(L)'
;MAEQFRGVQYRQGDVFLVRVGDDVRTLPHRSVPRDDGRIVLAYGEATGHAHAIADADAELIELETGERFLFTSRGVSLRHEEHDTIELPAGAYRVVRQREYVPARGDDDDEEEADDAPDSRYVAD
;
A
#
# COMPACT_ATOMS: atom_id res chain seq x y z
N MET A 1 -13.96 13.49 9.53
CA MET A 1 -14.50 12.34 10.28
C MET A 1 -13.86 11.09 9.70
N ALA A 2 -12.73 10.64 10.25
CA ALA A 2 -12.08 9.42 9.77
C ALA A 2 -12.88 8.22 10.29
N GLU A 3 -13.67 7.59 9.43
CA GLU A 3 -14.31 6.33 9.75
C GLU A 3 -13.21 5.29 10.01
N GLN A 4 -13.05 4.98 11.29
CA GLN A 4 -12.14 3.95 11.75
C GLN A 4 -12.64 2.62 11.19
N PHE A 5 -11.94 2.06 10.19
CA PHE A 5 -12.18 0.71 9.69
C PHE A 5 -11.96 -0.31 10.81
N ARG A 6 -12.97 -0.53 11.67
CA ARG A 6 -13.05 -1.62 12.64
C ARG A 6 -13.34 -2.97 11.95
N GLY A 7 -12.72 -3.19 10.80
CA GLY A 7 -12.81 -4.42 10.03
C GLY A 7 -11.71 -5.40 10.42
N VAL A 8 -11.95 -6.69 10.14
CA VAL A 8 -10.92 -7.73 10.23
C VAL A 8 -9.82 -7.40 9.21
N GLN A 9 -8.57 -7.47 9.65
CA GLN A 9 -7.38 -7.13 8.87
C GLN A 9 -6.45 -8.34 8.81
N TYR A 10 -5.82 -8.54 7.65
CA TYR A 10 -4.81 -9.57 7.44
C TYR A 10 -3.56 -8.93 6.86
N ARG A 11 -2.38 -9.42 7.27
CA ARG A 11 -1.10 -8.90 6.79
C ARG A 11 -0.15 -10.03 6.50
N GLN A 12 0.49 -9.98 5.35
CA GLN A 12 1.55 -10.89 4.95
C GLN A 12 2.61 -10.08 4.19
N GLY A 13 3.80 -9.90 4.77
CA GLY A 13 4.86 -9.10 4.16
C GLY A 13 4.40 -7.67 3.82
N ASP A 14 4.55 -7.30 2.55
CA ASP A 14 4.15 -6.01 1.99
C ASP A 14 2.67 -5.95 1.57
N VAL A 15 1.89 -7.03 1.79
CA VAL A 15 0.45 -7.07 1.51
C VAL A 15 -0.36 -6.89 2.79
N PHE A 16 -1.29 -5.94 2.73
CA PHE A 16 -2.26 -5.68 3.79
C PHE A 16 -3.68 -5.72 3.23
N LEU A 17 -4.53 -6.55 3.81
CA LEU A 17 -5.90 -6.77 3.41
C LEU A 17 -6.85 -6.23 4.47
N VAL A 18 -7.79 -5.38 4.05
CA VAL A 18 -8.83 -4.82 4.92
C VAL A 18 -10.18 -5.27 4.43
N ARG A 19 -10.97 -5.95 5.27
CA ARG A 19 -12.34 -6.31 4.91
C ARG A 19 -13.18 -5.06 4.65
N VAL A 20 -13.90 -5.05 3.53
CA VAL A 20 -14.80 -3.97 3.10
C VAL A 20 -16.18 -4.52 2.73
N GLY A 21 -17.13 -3.63 2.44
CA GLY A 21 -18.43 -4.00 1.87
C GLY A 21 -18.33 -4.36 0.38
N ASP A 22 -19.33 -5.09 -0.12
CA ASP A 22 -19.38 -5.52 -1.53
C ASP A 22 -19.80 -4.39 -2.50
N ASP A 23 -20.21 -3.23 -1.97
CA ASP A 23 -20.63 -2.05 -2.74
C ASP A 23 -19.53 -1.56 -3.70
N VAL A 24 -18.27 -1.91 -3.45
CA VAL A 24 -17.15 -1.56 -4.34
C VAL A 24 -17.33 -2.12 -5.76
N ARG A 25 -18.08 -3.22 -5.94
CA ARG A 25 -18.39 -3.77 -7.28
C ARG A 25 -19.26 -2.84 -8.12
N THR A 26 -19.97 -1.88 -7.53
CA THR A 26 -20.79 -0.94 -8.30
C THR A 26 -19.97 0.20 -8.92
N LEU A 27 -18.72 0.37 -8.49
CA LEU A 27 -17.81 1.38 -9.03
C LEU A 27 -17.25 0.92 -10.38
N PRO A 28 -16.86 1.84 -11.28
CA PRO A 28 -16.20 1.47 -12.53
C PRO A 28 -14.86 0.79 -12.23
N HIS A 29 -14.70 -0.42 -12.76
CA HIS A 29 -13.56 -1.28 -12.50
C HIS A 29 -13.23 -2.17 -13.69
N ARG A 30 -12.01 -2.71 -13.67
CA ARG A 30 -11.57 -3.78 -14.58
C ARG A 30 -11.21 -5.03 -13.79
N SER A 31 -11.43 -6.20 -14.37
CA SER A 31 -10.92 -7.46 -13.82
C SER A 31 -9.42 -7.54 -14.06
N VAL A 32 -8.65 -7.90 -13.03
CA VAL A 32 -7.22 -8.13 -13.12
C VAL A 32 -6.99 -9.60 -13.50
N PRO A 33 -6.33 -9.88 -14.64
CA PRO A 33 -6.15 -11.24 -15.09
C PRO A 33 -5.29 -12.05 -14.13
N ARG A 34 -5.52 -13.35 -14.10
CA ARG A 34 -4.69 -14.31 -13.38
C ARG A 34 -3.35 -14.47 -14.10
N ASP A 35 -2.28 -14.55 -13.31
CA ASP A 35 -0.94 -14.91 -13.76
C ASP A 35 -0.78 -16.42 -13.59
N ASP A 36 -0.63 -17.18 -14.68
CA ASP A 36 -0.49 -18.65 -14.63
C ASP A 36 -1.57 -19.37 -13.76
N GLY A 37 -2.81 -18.90 -13.81
CA GLY A 37 -3.95 -19.46 -13.06
C GLY A 37 -4.09 -18.97 -11.60
N ARG A 38 -3.12 -18.23 -11.07
CA ARG A 38 -3.18 -17.61 -9.73
C ARG A 38 -3.45 -16.11 -9.79
N ILE A 39 -4.05 -15.56 -8.75
CA ILE A 39 -4.19 -14.12 -8.54
C ILE A 39 -2.96 -13.65 -7.79
N VAL A 40 -2.23 -12.67 -8.34
CA VAL A 40 -1.06 -12.06 -7.68
C VAL A 40 -1.46 -10.70 -7.08
N LEU A 41 -1.43 -10.60 -5.76
CA LEU A 41 -1.73 -9.37 -5.03
C LEU A 41 -0.53 -8.42 -5.03
N ALA A 42 0.67 -8.95 -4.84
CA ALA A 42 1.93 -8.22 -4.99
C ALA A 42 3.06 -9.21 -5.31
N TYR A 43 4.06 -8.74 -6.05
CA TYR A 43 5.35 -9.40 -6.11
C TYR A 43 6.15 -8.99 -4.88
N GLY A 44 6.72 -9.98 -4.19
CA GLY A 44 7.55 -9.76 -3.00
C GLY A 44 8.83 -8.99 -3.34
N GLU A 45 9.60 -8.67 -2.31
CA GLU A 45 10.85 -7.92 -2.45
C GLU A 45 11.96 -8.76 -3.10
N ALA A 46 11.94 -10.08 -2.88
CA ALA A 46 12.78 -11.05 -3.57
C ALA A 46 12.25 -11.32 -4.98
N THR A 47 13.14 -11.26 -5.98
CA THR A 47 12.78 -11.53 -7.39
C THR A 47 12.23 -12.95 -7.55
N GLY A 48 10.95 -13.05 -7.89
CA GLY A 48 10.28 -14.32 -8.18
C GLY A 48 9.22 -14.71 -7.15
N HIS A 49 9.26 -14.13 -5.95
CA HIS A 49 8.26 -14.43 -4.92
C HIS A 49 6.99 -13.60 -5.11
N ALA A 50 5.84 -14.18 -4.78
CA ALA A 50 4.56 -13.53 -5.01
C ALA A 50 3.53 -13.85 -3.93
N HIS A 51 2.85 -12.80 -3.46
CA HIS A 51 1.68 -12.92 -2.62
C HIS A 51 0.50 -13.32 -3.50
N ALA A 52 0.17 -14.61 -3.52
CA ALA A 52 -0.74 -15.16 -4.49
C ALA A 52 -1.84 -16.05 -3.90
N ILE A 53 -2.98 -16.08 -4.59
CA ILE A 53 -4.13 -16.93 -4.31
C ILE A 53 -4.37 -17.82 -5.53
N ALA A 54 -4.26 -19.13 -5.35
CA ALA A 54 -4.47 -20.11 -6.42
C ALA A 54 -5.95 -20.51 -6.57
N ASP A 55 -6.77 -20.29 -5.54
CA ASP A 55 -8.18 -20.67 -5.53
C ASP A 55 -8.97 -20.00 -6.68
N ALA A 56 -9.80 -20.79 -7.37
CA ALA A 56 -10.60 -20.32 -8.51
C ALA A 56 -11.73 -19.38 -8.08
N ASP A 57 -12.19 -19.48 -6.83
CA ASP A 57 -13.31 -18.72 -6.24
C ASP A 57 -12.92 -17.32 -5.76
N ALA A 58 -11.80 -16.82 -6.26
CA ALA A 58 -11.32 -15.47 -6.02
C ALA A 58 -11.31 -14.66 -7.32
N GLU A 59 -11.53 -13.36 -7.19
CA GLU A 59 -11.45 -12.40 -8.28
C GLU A 59 -10.74 -11.15 -7.77
N LEU A 60 -9.79 -10.64 -8.55
CA LEU A 60 -9.13 -9.37 -8.27
C LEU A 60 -9.64 -8.35 -9.28
N ILE A 61 -10.10 -7.20 -8.78
CA ILE A 61 -10.47 -6.06 -9.63
C ILE A 61 -9.58 -4.87 -9.29
N GLU A 62 -9.50 -3.94 -10.23
CA GLU A 62 -8.85 -2.66 -10.06
C GLU A 62 -9.79 -1.55 -10.49
N LEU A 63 -9.96 -0.56 -9.62
CA LEU A 63 -10.72 0.65 -9.92
C LEU A 63 -9.91 1.58 -10.81
N GLU A 64 -10.57 2.55 -11.43
CA GLU A 64 -9.89 3.61 -12.21
C GLU A 64 -8.92 4.45 -11.35
N THR A 65 -9.12 4.49 -10.03
CA THR A 65 -8.21 5.15 -9.07
C THR A 65 -6.89 4.39 -8.87
N GLY A 66 -6.76 3.17 -9.41
CA GLY A 66 -5.63 2.27 -9.18
C GLY A 66 -5.74 1.44 -7.89
N GLU A 67 -6.85 1.56 -7.16
CA GLU A 67 -7.11 0.76 -5.98
C GLU A 67 -7.54 -0.65 -6.35
N ARG A 68 -6.98 -1.65 -5.66
CA ARG A 68 -7.24 -3.06 -5.93
C ARG A 68 -8.09 -3.70 -4.85
N PHE A 69 -9.02 -4.54 -5.27
CA PHE A 69 -9.96 -5.22 -4.39
C PHE A 69 -10.08 -6.70 -4.74
N LEU A 70 -9.91 -7.54 -3.73
CA LEU A 70 -10.06 -8.98 -3.81
C LEU A 70 -11.47 -9.35 -3.35
N PHE A 71 -12.17 -10.13 -4.16
CA PHE A 71 -13.44 -10.72 -3.82
C PHE A 71 -13.30 -12.22 -3.80
N THR A 72 -13.93 -12.85 -2.83
CA THR A 72 -14.00 -14.30 -2.80
C THR A 72 -15.35 -14.80 -2.28
N SER A 73 -15.90 -15.80 -2.96
CA SER A 73 -17.17 -16.43 -2.59
C SER A 73 -17.02 -17.55 -1.56
N ARG A 74 -15.80 -18.03 -1.31
CA ARG A 74 -15.47 -19.11 -0.36
C ARG A 74 -14.23 -18.73 0.48
N GLY A 75 -13.83 -19.60 1.40
CA GLY A 75 -12.52 -19.45 2.04
C GLY A 75 -11.41 -19.70 1.01
N VAL A 76 -10.36 -18.86 1.01
CA VAL A 76 -9.21 -18.97 0.10
C VAL A 76 -7.90 -18.81 0.85
N SER A 77 -6.83 -19.39 0.31
CA SER A 77 -5.50 -19.34 0.92
C SER A 77 -4.62 -18.29 0.24
N LEU A 78 -4.20 -17.26 0.99
CA LEU A 78 -3.13 -16.37 0.57
C LEU A 78 -1.79 -17.02 0.92
N ARG A 79 -0.93 -17.20 -0.08
CA ARG A 79 0.38 -17.86 0.05
C ARG A 79 1.51 -16.94 -0.43
N HIS A 80 2.69 -17.15 0.13
CA HIS A 80 3.96 -16.56 -0.30
C HIS A 80 5.07 -17.53 0.10
N GLU A 81 6.17 -17.57 -0.65
CA GLU A 81 7.25 -18.54 -0.39
C GLU A 81 7.92 -18.37 0.98
N GLU A 82 7.92 -17.16 1.54
CA GLU A 82 8.62 -16.84 2.79
C GLU A 82 7.70 -16.69 4.01
N HIS A 83 6.38 -16.74 3.82
CA HIS A 83 5.42 -16.46 4.88
C HIS A 83 4.42 -17.59 5.06
N ASP A 84 3.93 -17.74 6.28
CA ASP A 84 2.84 -18.65 6.59
C ASP A 84 1.59 -18.30 5.77
N THR A 85 0.86 -19.34 5.39
CA THR A 85 -0.40 -19.21 4.65
C THR A 85 -1.45 -18.53 5.53
N ILE A 86 -2.15 -17.55 4.96
CA ILE A 86 -3.31 -16.91 5.60
C ILE A 86 -4.60 -17.42 4.96
N GLU A 87 -5.46 -17.99 5.79
CA GLU A 87 -6.82 -18.38 5.40
C GLU A 87 -7.76 -17.17 5.45
N LEU A 88 -8.21 -16.72 4.28
CA LEU A 88 -9.14 -15.60 4.12
C LEU A 88 -10.57 -16.13 3.99
N PRO A 89 -11.51 -15.76 4.88
CA PRO A 89 -12.92 -16.11 4.73
C PRO A 89 -13.55 -15.44 3.49
N ALA A 90 -14.69 -15.98 3.02
CA ALA A 90 -15.48 -15.39 1.94
C ALA A 90 -15.85 -13.92 2.20
N GLY A 91 -15.65 -13.03 1.23
CA GLY A 91 -15.98 -11.61 1.32
C GLY A 91 -15.15 -10.73 0.39
N ALA A 92 -15.28 -9.41 0.58
CA ALA A 92 -14.54 -8.38 -0.13
C ALA A 92 -13.42 -7.78 0.73
N TYR A 93 -12.26 -7.57 0.11
CA TYR A 93 -11.05 -7.07 0.76
C TYR A 93 -10.38 -6.00 -0.10
N ARG A 94 -10.06 -4.85 0.50
CA ARG A 94 -9.16 -3.87 -0.10
C ARG A 94 -7.73 -4.37 0.02
N VAL A 95 -7.01 -4.36 -1.10
CA VAL A 95 -5.60 -4.76 -1.18
C VAL A 95 -4.73 -3.51 -1.11
N VAL A 96 -3.95 -3.41 -0.04
CA VAL A 96 -3.01 -2.30 0.17
C VAL A 96 -1.59 -2.86 0.12
N ARG A 97 -0.78 -2.35 -0.81
CA ARG A 97 0.66 -2.64 -0.81
C ARG A 97 1.37 -1.67 0.11
N GLN A 98 2.06 -2.19 1.11
CA GLN A 98 2.91 -1.42 1.99
C GLN A 98 4.20 -1.08 1.24
N ARG A 99 4.54 0.21 1.16
CA ARG A 99 5.84 0.67 0.68
C ARG A 99 6.62 1.23 1.85
N GLU A 100 7.94 1.06 1.83
CA GLU A 100 8.82 1.73 2.78
C GLU A 100 8.66 3.25 2.63
N TYR A 101 8.36 3.92 3.73
CA TYR A 101 8.33 5.38 3.79
C TYR A 101 9.77 5.86 3.93
N VAL A 102 10.31 6.45 2.86
CA VAL A 102 11.53 7.25 2.97
C VAL A 102 11.10 8.66 3.37
N PRO A 103 11.35 9.11 4.62
CA PRO A 103 11.11 10.51 4.95
C PRO A 103 11.93 11.37 3.99
N ALA A 104 11.26 12.29 3.29
CA ALA A 104 11.98 13.38 2.65
C ALA A 104 12.76 14.08 3.77
N ARG A 105 14.10 14.04 3.66
CA ARG A 105 15.00 14.74 4.56
C ARG A 105 14.54 16.20 4.56
N GLY A 106 14.14 16.74 5.72
CA GLY A 106 13.85 18.15 5.84
C GLY A 106 15.13 18.91 5.54
N ASP A 107 15.16 19.60 4.40
CA ASP A 107 15.91 20.83 4.28
C ASP A 107 15.24 21.81 5.25
N ASP A 108 15.96 22.28 6.27
CA ASP A 108 15.94 23.65 6.80
C ASP A 108 16.69 23.72 8.15
N ASP A 109 17.60 24.70 8.21
CA ASP A 109 18.25 25.33 9.38
C ASP A 109 19.29 24.55 10.19
N ASP A 110 20.57 24.70 9.83
CA ASP A 110 21.64 25.08 10.78
C ASP A 110 22.94 25.46 10.02
N GLU A 111 23.23 26.76 9.93
CA GLU A 111 24.55 27.35 10.20
C GLU A 111 24.45 28.89 10.09
N GLU A 112 24.29 29.54 11.25
CA GLU A 112 24.73 30.91 11.47
C GLU A 112 26.24 31.00 11.22
N GLU A 113 26.70 32.01 10.48
CA GLU A 113 27.88 32.76 10.92
C GLU A 113 27.79 34.23 10.45
N ALA A 114 27.75 35.10 11.45
CA ALA A 114 27.93 36.54 11.33
C ALA A 114 29.40 36.84 11.01
N ASP A 115 29.66 37.87 10.21
CA ASP A 115 30.93 38.61 10.32
C ASP A 115 30.60 40.10 10.44
N ASP A 116 30.90 40.60 11.64
CA ASP A 116 30.71 41.93 12.15
C ASP A 116 31.96 42.78 11.86
N ALA A 117 31.74 43.88 11.12
CA ALA A 117 32.34 45.21 11.28
C ALA A 117 33.84 45.45 10.87
N PRO A 118 34.37 46.70 10.91
CA PRO A 118 33.75 48.04 10.82
C PRO A 118 34.46 49.01 9.83
N ASP A 119 33.84 50.17 9.60
CA ASP A 119 34.40 51.53 9.88
C ASP A 119 34.36 52.59 8.76
N SER A 120 33.62 53.65 9.12
CA SER A 120 33.75 55.09 8.82
C SER A 120 34.05 55.59 7.39
N ARG A 121 33.16 56.48 6.93
CA ARG A 121 33.43 57.93 6.81
C ARG A 121 32.20 58.67 6.31
N TYR A 122 31.59 59.46 7.19
CA TYR A 122 30.91 60.75 7.01
C TYR A 122 30.32 61.03 8.40
N VAL A 123 30.82 61.99 9.20
CA VAL A 123 30.61 63.45 9.08
C VAL A 123 31.72 64.20 9.85
N ALA A 124 32.17 65.35 9.35
CA ALA A 124 32.40 66.55 10.16
C ALA A 124 32.44 67.81 9.26
N ASP A 125 31.56 68.76 9.61
CA ASP A 125 31.55 70.23 9.50
C ASP A 125 31.81 70.92 8.14
#